data_AF-A0A3B3U5Z6-F1
#
_entry.id   AF-A0A3B3U5Z6-F1
#
_cell.length_a   1.000
_cell.length_b   1.000
_cell.length_c   1.000
_cell.angle_alpha   90.00
_cell.angle_beta   90.00
_cell.angle_gamma   90.00
#
_symmetry.space_group_name_H-M   'P 1'
#
loop_
_entity.id
_entity.type
_entity.pdbx_description
1 polymer ?
#
loop_
_entity_poly.entity_id
_entity_poly.type
_entity_poly.pdbx_seq_one_letter_code
_entity_poly.pdbx_strand_id
1 'polypeptide(L)'
;MSGGVYGGDEVGALVFDIGSYSVRAGYAGEDCPKADFPTVIGVTIDRDDGSTPMETDGDKSKQSGTTYYIDTNQLRVPRESMEVMSPLKNGMSKYSVCWKSLNVFLTIYWNTRAKREKLTELMFEHYNIPAFFLCKSAVLSAFANGRSTGLVLDSGATHTTAIPVHDGYVLQQGIVKSPLAGDFMSMQCRELFQELSVEIIPPYMIASKDPVREGSPASWKKKEKLPQVTRSWHNYMCNCVIQDFQASVLQVSDSPYDEQVAAQMPTVHYELPNGYNCDFGAERLKIPEGLFDPSNAKGLSGNTMLGVGHVVTTSVGMCDIDIRPGLYGSVVVTGGNTLIQGFTDRLNRELSQKTPPSMRLKLIANNTTVERRFSAWIGGSILASLGTFQQMWISKQEYEEGGKQCVDRKCP
;
A
#
# COMPACT_ATOMS: atom_id res chain seq x y z
N MET A 1 -14.01 -20.44 -40.42
CA MET A 1 -13.27 -19.34 -41.07
C MET A 1 -12.48 -18.60 -39.99
N SER A 2 -11.18 -18.47 -40.25
CA SER A 2 -10.11 -17.76 -39.50
C SER A 2 -10.26 -17.60 -37.98
N GLY A 3 -9.54 -18.46 -37.24
CA GLY A 3 -9.06 -18.11 -35.91
C GLY A 3 -8.16 -16.87 -36.02
N GLY A 4 -8.60 -15.77 -35.42
CA GLY A 4 -7.80 -14.55 -35.33
C GLY A 4 -6.63 -14.80 -34.42
N VAL A 5 -5.47 -15.09 -35.02
CA VAL A 5 -4.18 -14.90 -34.36
C VAL A 5 -4.09 -13.40 -34.05
N TYR A 6 -4.14 -13.06 -32.77
CA TYR A 6 -3.88 -11.71 -32.26
C TYR A 6 -2.39 -11.39 -32.53
N GLY A 7 -2.11 -10.93 -33.75
CA GLY A 7 -0.79 -10.48 -34.21
C GLY A 7 -0.69 -8.97 -34.21
N GLY A 8 -0.73 -8.35 -33.03
CA GLY A 8 -0.41 -6.94 -32.83
C GLY A 8 0.39 -6.79 -31.55
N ASP A 9 1.57 -6.20 -31.63
CA ASP A 9 2.54 -5.99 -30.52
C ASP A 9 2.01 -5.07 -29.40
N GLU A 10 0.76 -4.65 -29.46
CA GLU A 10 0.08 -3.86 -28.42
C GLU A 10 -1.13 -4.62 -27.89
N VAL A 11 -0.92 -5.43 -26.85
CA VAL A 11 -2.04 -5.99 -26.09
C VAL A 11 -2.63 -4.86 -25.24
N GLY A 12 -3.78 -4.34 -25.64
CA GLY A 12 -4.58 -3.39 -24.84
C GLY A 12 -5.12 -4.06 -23.57
N ALA A 13 -4.26 -4.27 -22.56
CA ALA A 13 -4.62 -4.75 -21.24
C ALA A 13 -4.49 -3.63 -20.21
N LEU A 14 -5.43 -3.58 -19.28
CA LEU A 14 -5.33 -2.71 -18.11
C LEU A 14 -4.74 -3.49 -16.94
N VAL A 15 -3.73 -2.91 -16.31
CA VAL A 15 -3.07 -3.44 -15.12
C VAL A 15 -3.50 -2.65 -13.91
N PHE A 16 -4.03 -3.37 -12.92
CA PHE A 16 -4.49 -2.81 -11.67
C PHE A 16 -3.72 -3.43 -10.50
N ASP A 17 -3.08 -2.57 -9.72
CA ASP A 17 -2.36 -2.94 -8.50
C ASP A 17 -3.12 -2.40 -7.29
N ILE A 18 -3.83 -3.29 -6.60
CA ILE A 18 -4.71 -2.93 -5.49
C ILE A 18 -3.96 -3.15 -4.18
N GLY A 19 -3.23 -2.11 -3.76
CA GLY A 19 -2.52 -2.08 -2.49
C GLY A 19 -3.39 -1.68 -1.30
N SER A 20 -2.89 -1.89 -0.07
CA SER A 20 -3.58 -1.46 1.16
C SER A 20 -3.59 0.06 1.35
N TYR A 21 -2.60 0.77 0.81
CA TYR A 21 -2.47 2.22 0.91
C TYR A 21 -3.03 2.97 -0.30
N SER A 22 -2.69 2.50 -1.50
CA SER A 22 -3.08 3.10 -2.77
C SER A 22 -3.42 2.03 -3.80
N VAL A 23 -4.34 2.37 -4.70
CA VAL A 23 -4.70 1.62 -5.89
C VAL A 23 -4.05 2.29 -7.09
N ARG A 24 -3.46 1.49 -7.97
CA ARG A 24 -2.82 1.96 -9.19
C ARG A 24 -3.45 1.30 -10.40
N ALA A 25 -3.59 2.05 -11.47
CA ALA A 25 -4.12 1.56 -12.74
C ALA A 25 -3.39 2.19 -13.92
N GLY A 26 -3.18 1.43 -14.98
CA GLY A 26 -2.61 1.92 -16.24
C GLY A 26 -2.62 0.84 -17.31
N TYR A 27 -2.08 1.15 -18.48
CA TYR A 27 -2.01 0.20 -19.59
C TYR A 27 -0.76 -0.66 -19.50
N ALA A 28 -0.86 -1.91 -19.96
CA ALA A 28 0.28 -2.79 -20.11
C ALA A 28 1.30 -2.20 -21.11
N GLY A 29 2.59 -2.41 -20.85
CA GLY A 29 3.69 -1.83 -21.63
C GLY A 29 4.08 -0.41 -21.26
N GLU A 30 3.36 0.24 -20.33
CA GLU A 30 3.75 1.56 -19.82
C GLU A 30 4.69 1.46 -18.62
N ASP A 31 5.59 2.44 -18.48
CA ASP A 31 6.60 2.49 -17.40
C ASP A 31 6.02 2.97 -16.06
N CYS A 32 4.89 3.70 -16.09
CA CYS A 32 4.25 4.30 -14.92
C CYS A 32 2.72 4.15 -14.98
N PRO A 33 2.04 3.95 -13.84
CA PRO A 33 0.58 3.92 -13.80
C PRO A 33 -0.01 5.29 -14.18
N LYS A 34 -1.14 5.28 -14.89
CA LYS A 34 -1.89 6.50 -15.25
C LYS A 34 -2.69 7.07 -14.09
N ALA A 35 -3.10 6.21 -13.16
CA ALA A 35 -3.83 6.58 -11.96
C ALA A 35 -3.14 5.99 -10.73
N ASP A 36 -2.95 6.82 -9.70
CA ASP A 36 -2.49 6.44 -8.36
C ASP A 36 -3.35 7.20 -7.36
N PHE A 37 -4.22 6.49 -6.64
CA PHE A 37 -5.15 7.10 -5.68
C PHE A 37 -5.23 6.27 -4.39
N PRO A 38 -5.57 6.88 -3.24
CA PRO A 38 -5.67 6.17 -1.97
C PRO A 38 -6.67 5.01 -2.01
N THR A 39 -6.37 3.91 -1.30
CA THR A 39 -7.30 2.78 -1.14
C THR A 39 -8.34 3.08 -0.07
N VAL A 40 -9.04 4.18 -0.28
CA VAL A 40 -9.99 4.81 0.63
C VAL A 40 -11.05 5.49 -0.23
N ILE A 41 -12.31 5.35 0.17
CA ILE A 41 -13.43 6.01 -0.49
C ILE A 41 -14.16 6.91 0.50
N GLY A 42 -14.59 8.06 0.01
CA GLY A 42 -15.53 8.93 0.70
C GLY A 42 -16.95 8.53 0.31
N VAL A 43 -17.85 8.43 1.28
CA VAL A 43 -19.25 8.09 1.03
C VAL A 43 -20.12 9.14 1.72
N THR A 44 -21.02 9.77 0.96
CA THR A 44 -22.13 10.55 1.53
C THR A 44 -23.42 9.80 1.26
N ILE A 45 -24.23 9.64 2.31
CA ILE A 45 -25.56 9.04 2.21
C ILE A 45 -26.55 10.19 2.35
N ASP A 46 -27.27 10.49 1.26
CA ASP A 46 -28.40 11.41 1.32
C ASP A 46 -29.53 10.70 2.07
N ARG A 47 -29.68 11.02 3.36
CA ARG A 47 -30.84 10.60 4.16
C ARG A 47 -31.98 11.56 3.80
N ASP A 48 -33.09 11.01 3.33
CA ASP A 48 -34.35 11.74 3.21
C ASP A 48 -34.78 12.12 4.63
N ASP A 49 -34.53 13.36 5.03
CA ASP A 49 -35.16 13.93 6.21
C ASP A 49 -36.66 14.01 5.88
N GLY A 50 -37.48 13.24 6.60
CA GLY A 50 -38.90 13.04 6.35
C GLY A 50 -39.78 14.29 6.50
N SER A 51 -39.53 15.33 5.71
CA SER A 51 -40.50 16.37 5.40
C SER A 51 -41.41 15.85 4.31
N THR A 52 -42.68 15.64 4.66
CA THR A 52 -43.77 15.27 3.77
C THR A 52 -43.69 16.09 2.46
N PRO A 53 -43.68 15.46 1.27
CA PRO A 53 -43.74 16.22 0.03
C PRO A 53 -45.10 16.91 -0.04
N MET A 54 -45.12 18.24 -0.05
CA MET A 54 -46.27 18.94 -0.61
C MET A 54 -46.30 18.63 -2.10
N GLU A 55 -47.36 17.96 -2.55
CA GLU A 55 -47.65 17.74 -3.97
C GLU A 55 -47.69 19.11 -4.66
N THR A 56 -46.64 19.40 -5.41
CA THR A 56 -46.68 20.38 -6.50
C THR A 56 -46.16 19.68 -7.73
N ASP A 57 -47.05 19.60 -8.70
CA ASP A 57 -46.95 18.90 -9.97
C ASP A 57 -45.80 19.47 -10.80
N GLY A 58 -44.83 18.62 -11.16
CA GLY A 58 -43.75 18.99 -12.10
C GLY A 58 -42.32 18.62 -11.68
N ASP A 59 -41.87 17.50 -12.22
CA ASP A 59 -40.48 17.24 -12.65
C ASP A 59 -39.42 16.78 -11.59
N LYS A 60 -38.80 15.64 -11.92
CA LYS A 60 -37.65 14.93 -11.33
C LYS A 60 -37.79 14.40 -9.90
N SER A 61 -38.14 13.11 -9.83
CA SER A 61 -37.82 12.23 -8.71
C SER A 61 -36.32 12.27 -8.39
N LYS A 62 -35.93 12.97 -7.32
CA LYS A 62 -34.60 12.82 -6.71
C LYS A 62 -34.47 11.39 -6.18
N GLN A 63 -33.76 10.54 -6.90
CA GLN A 63 -33.31 9.27 -6.35
C GLN A 63 -32.36 9.59 -5.19
N SER A 64 -32.74 9.18 -3.97
CA SER A 64 -31.81 9.07 -2.83
C SER A 64 -30.58 8.29 -3.29
N GLY A 65 -29.46 9.00 -3.45
CA GLY A 65 -28.26 8.47 -4.09
C GLY A 65 -27.10 8.44 -3.11
N THR A 66 -26.51 7.27 -2.89
CA THR A 66 -25.20 7.20 -2.24
C THR A 66 -24.15 7.77 -3.20
N THR A 67 -23.46 8.83 -2.80
CA THR A 67 -22.41 9.44 -3.61
C THR A 67 -21.04 8.96 -3.14
N TYR A 68 -20.22 8.49 -4.08
CA TYR A 68 -18.86 8.01 -3.85
C TYR A 68 -17.84 9.03 -4.32
N TYR A 69 -16.87 9.35 -3.46
CA TYR A 69 -15.73 10.21 -3.76
C TYR A 69 -14.48 9.34 -3.80
N ILE A 70 -13.94 9.19 -5.00
CA ILE A 70 -12.72 8.45 -5.30
C ILE A 70 -11.75 9.49 -5.86
N ASP A 71 -10.49 9.45 -5.42
CA ASP A 71 -9.39 10.40 -5.68
C ASP A 71 -9.01 11.28 -4.47
N THR A 72 -7.72 11.57 -4.37
CA THR A 72 -7.08 12.39 -3.34
C THR A 72 -7.70 13.79 -3.27
N ASN A 73 -7.95 14.42 -4.41
CA ASN A 73 -8.47 15.78 -4.45
C ASN A 73 -9.90 15.85 -3.93
N GLN A 74 -10.74 14.86 -4.29
CA GLN A 74 -12.12 14.81 -3.82
C GLN A 74 -12.22 14.42 -2.34
N LEU A 75 -11.35 13.51 -1.88
CA LEU A 75 -11.29 13.08 -0.48
C LEU A 75 -10.87 14.20 0.47
N ARG A 76 -10.04 15.14 0.03
CA ARG A 76 -9.54 16.25 0.87
C ARG A 76 -10.52 17.42 1.02
N VAL A 77 -11.66 17.39 0.32
CA VAL A 77 -12.70 18.42 0.45
C VAL A 77 -13.61 18.09 1.63
N PRO A 78 -13.75 19.00 2.63
CA PRO A 78 -14.67 18.78 3.74
C PRO A 78 -16.11 18.79 3.22
N ARG A 79 -16.87 17.74 3.54
CA ARG A 79 -18.28 17.57 3.16
C ARG A 79 -19.08 17.11 4.36
N GLU A 80 -20.32 17.57 4.43
CA GLU A 80 -21.26 17.15 5.47
C GLU A 80 -21.58 15.66 5.33
N SER A 81 -21.61 14.94 6.46
CA SER A 81 -21.95 13.52 6.52
C SER A 81 -21.10 12.59 5.64
N MET A 82 -19.93 13.05 5.18
CA MET A 82 -18.99 12.22 4.42
C MET A 82 -18.25 11.28 5.36
N GLU A 83 -18.48 9.99 5.22
CA GLU A 83 -17.72 8.95 5.90
C GLU A 83 -16.55 8.48 5.04
N VAL A 84 -15.42 8.24 5.69
CA VAL A 84 -14.27 7.63 5.04
C VAL A 84 -14.19 6.16 5.41
N MET A 85 -14.11 5.30 4.40
CA MET A 85 -13.99 3.86 4.58
C MET A 85 -13.01 3.27 3.58
N SER A 86 -12.27 2.23 3.99
CA SER A 86 -11.49 1.45 3.03
C SER A 86 -12.42 0.50 2.28
N PRO A 87 -12.35 0.46 0.93
CA PRO A 87 -13.08 -0.54 0.16
C PRO A 87 -12.57 -1.96 0.44
N LEU A 88 -11.34 -2.10 0.97
CA LEU A 88 -10.72 -3.37 1.34
C LEU A 88 -11.02 -3.71 2.82
N LYS A 89 -12.16 -4.34 3.09
CA LYS A 89 -12.34 -5.08 4.35
C LYS A 89 -12.04 -6.55 4.08
N ASN A 90 -10.92 -7.05 4.61
CA ASN A 90 -10.41 -8.41 4.38
C ASN A 90 -10.05 -8.71 2.90
N GLY A 91 -9.42 -7.78 2.17
CA GLY A 91 -8.84 -8.07 0.83
C GLY A 91 -9.84 -8.15 -0.35
N MET A 92 -11.12 -7.82 -0.12
CA MET A 92 -12.11 -7.67 -1.19
C MET A 92 -12.57 -6.22 -1.29
N SER A 93 -12.61 -5.68 -2.51
CA SER A 93 -13.30 -4.42 -2.81
C SER A 93 -14.81 -4.62 -2.70
N LYS A 94 -15.47 -3.97 -1.74
CA LYS A 94 -16.94 -4.04 -1.57
C LYS A 94 -17.74 -3.20 -2.59
N TYR A 95 -17.07 -2.38 -3.40
CA TYR A 95 -17.70 -1.35 -4.21
C TYR A 95 -17.42 -1.54 -5.70
N SER A 96 -18.43 -1.22 -6.50
CA SER A 96 -18.42 -1.39 -7.94
C SER A 96 -17.54 -0.34 -8.62
N VAL A 97 -16.24 -0.59 -8.74
CA VAL A 97 -15.37 0.19 -9.64
C VAL A 97 -15.85 -0.10 -11.06
N CYS A 98 -16.08 0.92 -11.89
CA CYS A 98 -16.60 0.71 -13.25
C CYS A 98 -15.49 0.19 -14.16
N TRP A 99 -15.35 -1.14 -14.29
CA TRP A 99 -14.46 -1.76 -15.27
C TRP A 99 -15.24 -1.88 -16.58
N LYS A 100 -14.86 -1.11 -17.60
CA LYS A 100 -15.48 -1.21 -18.93
C LYS A 100 -14.51 -1.87 -19.92
N SER A 101 -14.95 -2.99 -20.48
CA SER A 101 -14.65 -3.46 -21.84
C SER A 101 -13.19 -3.74 -22.24
N LEU A 102 -12.26 -3.95 -21.30
CA LEU A 102 -10.86 -4.29 -21.59
C LEU A 102 -10.40 -5.53 -20.81
N ASN A 103 -9.33 -6.17 -21.28
CA ASN A 103 -8.64 -7.24 -20.56
C ASN A 103 -8.08 -6.68 -19.24
N VAL A 104 -8.33 -7.35 -18.11
CA VAL A 104 -7.92 -6.84 -16.79
C VAL A 104 -6.94 -7.78 -16.10
N PHE A 105 -5.78 -7.24 -15.75
CA PHE A 105 -4.76 -7.88 -14.93
C PHE A 105 -4.82 -7.28 -13.52
N LEU A 106 -5.08 -8.09 -12.50
CA LEU A 106 -5.10 -7.62 -11.11
C LEU A 106 -3.96 -8.20 -10.29
N THR A 107 -3.30 -7.32 -9.55
CA THR A 107 -2.54 -7.68 -8.37
C THR A 107 -3.48 -7.53 -7.17
N ILE A 108 -3.62 -8.59 -6.38
CA ILE A 108 -4.34 -8.48 -5.11
C ILE A 108 -3.53 -9.15 -4.02
N TYR A 109 -3.42 -8.41 -2.92
CA TYR A 109 -2.87 -8.86 -1.66
C TYR A 109 -3.75 -9.96 -1.03
N TRP A 110 -3.19 -11.15 -0.85
CA TRP A 110 -3.69 -12.21 0.06
C TRP A 110 -5.17 -12.57 -0.06
N ASN A 111 -5.58 -13.14 -1.20
CA ASN A 111 -6.93 -13.67 -1.34
C ASN A 111 -7.02 -15.16 -0.99
N THR A 112 -8.00 -15.51 -0.14
CA THR A 112 -8.42 -16.89 0.04
C THR A 112 -9.10 -17.38 -1.23
N ARG A 113 -9.09 -18.69 -1.47
CA ARG A 113 -9.79 -19.33 -2.60
C ARG A 113 -11.19 -18.74 -2.85
N ALA A 114 -12.03 -18.71 -1.82
CA ALA A 114 -13.39 -18.17 -1.91
C ALA A 114 -13.45 -16.70 -2.39
N LYS A 115 -12.49 -15.86 -1.99
CA LYS A 115 -12.43 -14.45 -2.43
C LYS A 115 -12.00 -14.33 -3.88
N ARG A 116 -11.08 -15.18 -4.32
CA ARG A 116 -10.61 -15.23 -5.72
C ARG A 116 -11.72 -15.68 -6.66
N GLU A 117 -12.45 -16.72 -6.27
CA GLU A 117 -13.61 -17.20 -7.01
C GLU A 117 -14.70 -16.12 -7.10
N LYS A 118 -15.03 -15.45 -5.99
CA LYS A 118 -16.01 -14.35 -5.99
C LYS A 118 -15.57 -13.14 -6.82
N LEU A 119 -14.28 -12.82 -6.83
CA LEU A 119 -13.74 -11.78 -7.70
C LEU A 119 -13.88 -12.17 -9.17
N THR A 120 -13.58 -13.42 -9.51
CA THR A 120 -13.68 -13.94 -10.88
C THR A 120 -15.13 -13.86 -11.37
N GLU A 121 -16.08 -14.26 -10.53
CA GLU A 121 -17.52 -14.13 -10.76
C GLU A 121 -17.90 -12.65 -11.03
N LEU A 122 -17.47 -11.73 -10.17
CA LEU A 122 -17.74 -10.30 -10.34
C LEU A 122 -17.16 -9.75 -11.67
N MET A 123 -15.97 -10.19 -12.06
CA MET A 123 -15.29 -9.74 -13.26
C MET A 123 -16.00 -10.16 -14.55
N PHE A 124 -16.42 -11.42 -14.65
CA PHE A 124 -17.11 -11.90 -15.84
C PHE A 124 -18.60 -11.61 -15.86
N GLU A 125 -19.30 -11.74 -14.72
CA GLU A 125 -20.76 -11.62 -14.68
C GLU A 125 -21.23 -10.17 -14.57
N HIS A 126 -20.61 -9.38 -13.69
CA HIS A 126 -21.03 -8.00 -13.46
C HIS A 126 -20.34 -7.01 -14.41
N TYR A 127 -19.03 -7.16 -14.62
CA TYR A 127 -18.27 -6.23 -15.48
C TYR A 127 -18.12 -6.69 -16.93
N ASN A 128 -18.46 -7.95 -17.24
CA ASN A 128 -18.46 -8.50 -18.58
C ASN A 128 -17.12 -8.31 -19.31
N ILE A 129 -16.00 -8.59 -18.62
CA ILE A 129 -14.67 -8.44 -19.21
C ILE A 129 -14.32 -9.62 -20.15
N PRO A 130 -13.57 -9.38 -21.24
CA PRO A 130 -13.23 -10.42 -22.21
C PRO A 130 -12.24 -11.47 -21.65
N ALA A 131 -11.23 -11.03 -20.91
CA ALA A 131 -10.27 -11.90 -20.24
C ALA A 131 -9.78 -11.32 -18.92
N PHE A 132 -9.40 -12.22 -18.02
CA PHE A 132 -9.01 -11.92 -16.63
C PHE A 132 -7.74 -12.68 -16.25
N PHE A 133 -6.83 -12.04 -15.53
CA PHE A 133 -5.73 -12.72 -14.87
C PHE A 133 -5.44 -12.13 -13.49
N LEU A 134 -5.10 -13.02 -12.54
CA LEU A 134 -4.75 -12.65 -11.17
C LEU A 134 -3.32 -13.09 -10.87
N CYS A 135 -2.48 -12.18 -10.40
CA CYS A 135 -1.11 -12.52 -10.02
C CYS A 135 -0.76 -12.02 -8.61
N LYS A 136 0.15 -12.74 -7.94
CA LYS A 136 0.67 -12.36 -6.63
C LYS A 136 1.68 -11.23 -6.80
N SER A 137 1.53 -10.15 -6.03
CA SER A 137 2.40 -8.97 -6.09
C SER A 137 3.89 -9.32 -5.95
N ALA A 138 4.25 -10.32 -5.14
CA ALA A 138 5.64 -10.77 -5.00
C ALA A 138 6.25 -11.30 -6.30
N VAL A 139 5.52 -12.12 -7.06
CA VAL A 139 6.00 -12.64 -8.35
C VAL A 139 6.24 -11.49 -9.31
N LEU A 140 5.32 -10.53 -9.35
CA LEU A 140 5.44 -9.35 -10.20
C LEU A 140 6.62 -8.47 -9.80
N SER A 141 6.82 -8.21 -8.51
CA SER A 141 7.96 -7.42 -8.03
C SER A 141 9.30 -8.11 -8.33
N ALA A 142 9.38 -9.45 -8.23
CA ALA A 142 10.56 -10.20 -8.63
C ALA A 142 10.79 -10.10 -10.16
N PHE A 143 9.72 -10.25 -10.93
CA PHE A 143 9.74 -10.19 -12.40
C PHE A 143 10.14 -8.80 -12.91
N ALA A 144 9.64 -7.72 -12.28
CA ALA A 144 10.04 -6.34 -12.57
C ALA A 144 11.55 -6.10 -12.42
N ASN A 145 12.21 -6.91 -11.58
CA ASN A 145 13.66 -6.88 -11.36
C ASN A 145 14.43 -7.93 -12.16
N GLY A 146 13.77 -8.62 -13.11
CA GLY A 146 14.36 -9.67 -13.94
C GLY A 146 14.79 -10.90 -13.15
N ARG A 147 14.09 -11.23 -12.05
CA ARG A 147 14.40 -12.38 -11.19
C ARG A 147 13.26 -13.40 -11.23
N SER A 148 13.57 -14.61 -11.68
CA SER A 148 12.68 -15.77 -11.57
C SER A 148 12.79 -16.44 -10.20
N THR A 149 13.97 -16.39 -9.57
CA THR A 149 14.22 -16.89 -8.22
C THR A 149 14.83 -15.78 -7.36
N GLY A 150 14.28 -15.61 -6.15
CA GLY A 150 14.70 -14.58 -5.20
C GLY A 150 13.71 -14.43 -4.04
N LEU A 151 14.07 -13.61 -3.06
CA LEU A 151 13.18 -13.25 -1.96
C LEU A 151 12.64 -11.84 -2.18
N VAL A 152 11.32 -11.66 -2.12
CA VAL A 152 10.71 -10.32 -2.18
C VAL A 152 10.35 -9.87 -0.78
N LEU A 153 11.02 -8.82 -0.31
CA LEU A 153 10.69 -8.08 0.89
C LEU A 153 9.83 -6.87 0.51
N ASP A 154 8.56 -6.88 0.92
CA ASP A 154 7.64 -5.76 0.76
C ASP A 154 7.32 -5.14 2.11
N SER A 155 7.74 -3.89 2.36
CA SER A 155 7.34 -3.11 3.54
C SER A 155 6.33 -2.02 3.13
N GLY A 156 5.05 -2.37 3.21
CA GLY A 156 3.92 -1.54 2.81
C GLY A 156 3.27 -0.77 3.96
N ALA A 157 2.01 -0.33 3.82
CA ALA A 157 1.31 0.37 4.90
C ALA A 157 0.90 -0.55 6.05
N THR A 158 0.21 -1.64 5.75
CA THR A 158 -0.37 -2.49 6.81
C THR A 158 0.59 -3.54 7.36
N HIS A 159 1.51 -4.05 6.55
CA HIS A 159 2.38 -5.17 6.92
C HIS A 159 3.72 -5.09 6.17
N THR A 160 4.74 -5.72 6.77
CA THR A 160 5.99 -6.08 6.11
C THR A 160 6.02 -7.58 5.86
N THR A 161 6.32 -8.01 4.64
CA THR A 161 6.30 -9.42 4.24
C THR A 161 7.57 -9.83 3.51
N ALA A 162 8.10 -11.01 3.81
CA ALA A 162 9.13 -11.68 3.01
C ALA A 162 8.50 -12.90 2.33
N ILE A 163 8.56 -12.91 1.00
CA ILE A 163 7.91 -13.93 0.16
C ILE A 163 8.98 -14.53 -0.76
N PRO A 164 9.32 -15.81 -0.60
CA PRO A 164 10.26 -16.48 -1.46
C PRO A 164 9.59 -16.85 -2.78
N VAL A 165 10.26 -16.49 -3.88
CA VAL A 165 9.88 -16.81 -5.25
C VAL A 165 10.96 -17.74 -5.82
N HIS A 166 10.54 -18.85 -6.41
CA HIS A 166 11.42 -19.80 -7.07
C HIS A 166 10.81 -20.18 -8.42
N ASP A 167 11.57 -19.98 -9.48
CA ASP A 167 11.17 -20.19 -10.88
C ASP A 167 9.82 -19.58 -11.24
N GLY A 168 9.54 -18.38 -10.71
CA GLY A 168 8.30 -17.64 -10.94
C GLY A 168 7.14 -18.03 -10.03
N TYR A 169 7.33 -18.99 -9.11
CA TYR A 169 6.30 -19.45 -8.19
C TYR A 169 6.57 -19.00 -6.75
N VAL A 170 5.52 -18.68 -6.01
CA VAL A 170 5.63 -18.38 -4.58
C VAL A 170 5.70 -19.66 -3.77
N LEU A 171 6.72 -19.77 -2.92
CA LEU A 171 6.85 -20.85 -1.95
C LEU A 171 6.01 -20.55 -0.70
N GLN A 172 4.83 -21.17 -0.62
CA GLN A 172 3.84 -20.88 0.41
C GLN A 172 4.36 -21.10 1.84
N GLN A 173 5.18 -22.13 2.03
CA GLN A 173 5.80 -22.47 3.32
C GLN A 173 6.78 -21.41 3.82
N GLY A 174 7.38 -20.62 2.92
CA GLY A 174 8.38 -19.61 3.27
C GLY A 174 7.79 -18.22 3.47
N ILE A 175 6.47 -18.04 3.41
CA ILE A 175 5.85 -16.73 3.56
C ILE A 175 5.91 -16.29 5.02
N VAL A 176 6.60 -15.18 5.30
CA VAL A 176 6.68 -14.59 6.62
C VAL A 176 6.14 -13.18 6.59
N LYS A 177 5.40 -12.82 7.65
CA LYS A 177 4.66 -11.56 7.75
C LYS A 177 4.85 -10.95 9.14
N SER A 178 5.02 -9.64 9.17
CA SER A 178 5.05 -8.82 10.37
C SER A 178 4.06 -7.66 10.24
N PRO A 179 3.29 -7.31 11.29
CA PRO A 179 2.43 -6.13 11.29
C PRO A 179 3.22 -4.81 11.49
N LEU A 180 4.54 -4.89 11.62
CA LEU A 180 5.41 -3.72 11.75
C LEU A 180 5.63 -3.10 10.37
N ALA A 181 4.93 -1.99 10.13
CA ALA A 181 4.83 -1.33 8.83
C ALA A 181 4.40 0.15 9.01
N GLY A 182 3.80 0.76 8.00
CA GLY A 182 3.41 2.18 8.01
C GLY A 182 2.32 2.54 9.03
N ASP A 183 1.35 1.63 9.27
CA ASP A 183 0.31 1.83 10.28
C ASP A 183 0.90 1.84 11.70
N PHE A 184 1.88 0.95 11.95
CA PHE A 184 2.64 0.92 13.19
C PHE A 184 3.45 2.21 13.38
N MET A 185 4.16 2.68 12.35
CA MET A 185 4.85 3.97 12.42
C MET A 185 3.87 5.12 12.70
N SER A 186 2.67 5.09 12.11
CA SER A 186 1.65 6.13 12.30
C SER A 186 1.15 6.15 13.74
N MET A 187 1.03 4.98 14.35
CA MET A 187 0.73 4.85 15.78
C MET A 187 1.85 5.44 16.65
N GLN A 188 3.12 5.09 16.39
CA GLN A 188 4.25 5.60 17.16
C GLN A 188 4.41 7.12 17.04
N CYS A 189 4.18 7.70 15.85
CA CYS A 189 4.16 9.16 15.69
C CYS A 189 3.04 9.82 16.51
N ARG A 190 1.87 9.20 16.60
CA ARG A 190 0.75 9.73 17.43
C ARG A 190 1.12 9.73 18.91
N GLU A 191 1.77 8.69 19.39
CA GLU A 191 2.27 8.62 20.78
C GLU A 191 3.32 9.70 21.04
N LEU A 192 4.26 9.92 20.10
CA LEU A 192 5.23 11.01 20.20
C LEU A 192 4.55 12.38 20.34
N PHE A 193 3.56 12.69 19.49
CA PHE A 193 2.84 13.97 19.57
C PHE A 193 2.06 14.12 20.88
N GLN A 194 1.52 13.03 21.44
CA GLN A 194 0.89 13.06 22.75
C GLN A 194 1.87 13.37 23.87
N GLU A 195 3.08 12.79 23.84
CA GLU A 195 4.13 13.06 24.82
C GLU A 195 4.63 14.50 24.76
N LEU A 196 4.78 15.05 23.55
CA LEU A 196 5.12 16.45 23.33
C LEU A 196 3.96 17.41 23.64
N SER A 197 2.78 16.90 24.00
CA SER A 197 1.55 17.69 24.21
C SER A 197 1.18 18.54 22.97
N VAL A 198 1.43 18.01 21.78
CA VAL A 198 1.17 18.64 20.49
C VAL A 198 -0.12 18.08 19.89
N GLU A 199 -1.07 18.97 19.62
CA GLU A 199 -2.33 18.58 18.97
C GLU A 199 -2.16 18.47 17.44
N ILE A 200 -2.59 17.34 16.88
CA ILE A 200 -2.56 17.10 15.43
C ILE A 200 -3.78 17.75 14.78
N ILE A 201 -3.58 18.96 14.25
CA ILE A 201 -4.63 19.72 13.58
C ILE A 201 -4.49 19.62 12.05
N PRO A 202 -5.51 19.11 11.34
CA PRO A 202 -5.47 19.00 9.89
C PRO A 202 -5.67 20.37 9.19
N PRO A 203 -5.10 20.58 7.99
CA PRO A 203 -5.14 21.85 7.27
C PRO A 203 -6.54 22.43 7.03
N TYR A 204 -7.56 21.57 6.88
CA TYR A 204 -8.91 22.03 6.59
C TYR A 204 -9.52 22.86 7.73
N MET A 205 -9.04 22.70 8.97
CA MET A 205 -9.55 23.46 10.13
C MET A 205 -8.94 24.85 10.26
N ILE A 206 -7.78 25.09 9.65
CA ILE A 206 -6.96 26.28 9.87
C ILE A 206 -7.35 27.36 8.85
N ALA A 207 -7.68 28.55 9.35
CA ALA A 207 -7.98 29.75 8.56
C ALA A 207 -6.71 30.60 8.34
N SER A 208 -5.97 30.80 9.42
CA SER A 208 -4.69 31.51 9.45
C SER A 208 -3.87 30.98 10.62
N LYS A 209 -2.55 31.15 10.54
CA LYS A 209 -1.59 30.82 11.60
C LYS A 209 -0.63 31.98 11.77
N ASP A 210 -0.14 32.17 12.98
CA ASP A 210 0.89 33.16 13.30
C ASP A 210 2.22 32.43 13.56
N PRO A 211 3.37 33.01 13.16
CA PRO A 211 4.67 32.45 13.51
C PRO A 211 4.84 32.39 15.03
N VAL A 212 5.20 31.23 15.54
CA VAL A 212 5.53 31.02 16.96
C VAL A 212 6.98 30.61 17.10
N ARG A 213 7.57 30.88 18.26
CA ARG A 213 8.91 30.39 18.59
C ARG A 213 8.89 28.86 18.64
N GLU A 214 10.04 28.26 18.35
CA GLU A 214 10.23 26.82 18.41
C GLU A 214 9.78 26.24 19.77
N GLY A 215 9.09 25.11 19.72
CA GLY A 215 8.56 24.41 20.90
C GLY A 215 7.41 25.12 21.63
N SER A 216 7.03 26.33 21.19
CA SER A 216 5.91 27.06 21.78
C SER A 216 4.56 26.53 21.24
N PRO A 217 3.48 26.62 22.03
CA PRO A 217 2.15 26.24 21.56
C PRO A 217 1.76 26.97 20.27
N ALA A 218 1.12 26.26 19.34
CA ALA A 218 0.69 26.83 18.07
C ALA A 218 -0.35 27.96 18.26
N SER A 219 -0.16 29.07 17.53
CA SER A 219 -1.16 30.14 17.39
C SER A 219 -1.83 30.04 16.03
N TRP A 220 -3.08 29.58 16.01
CA TRP A 220 -3.87 29.45 14.77
C TRP A 220 -5.33 29.79 15.01
N LYS A 221 -5.98 30.29 13.95
CA LYS A 221 -7.41 30.62 13.94
C LYS A 221 -8.18 29.54 13.20
N LYS A 222 -9.27 29.05 13.82
CA LYS A 222 -10.17 28.08 13.21
C LYS A 222 -11.03 28.73 12.13
N LYS A 223 -11.27 28.03 11.01
CA LYS A 223 -12.24 28.47 9.99
C LYS A 223 -13.65 28.47 10.56
N GLU A 224 -14.36 29.57 10.36
CA GLU A 224 -15.72 29.79 10.89
C GLU A 224 -16.79 29.01 10.10
N LYS A 225 -16.66 28.95 8.78
CA LYS A 225 -17.65 28.33 7.88
C LYS A 225 -17.19 26.94 7.44
N LEU A 226 -17.20 25.97 8.37
CA LEU A 226 -16.89 24.58 8.07
C LEU A 226 -18.15 23.72 8.12
N PRO A 227 -18.35 22.79 7.16
CA PRO A 227 -19.38 21.77 7.27
C PRO A 227 -19.06 20.82 8.44
N GLN A 228 -20.10 20.23 9.03
CA GLN A 228 -19.94 19.20 10.06
C GLN A 228 -19.39 17.92 9.43
N VAL A 229 -18.10 17.66 9.62
CA VAL A 229 -17.43 16.48 9.10
C VAL A 229 -17.54 15.30 10.08
N THR A 230 -17.56 14.09 9.54
CA THR A 230 -17.62 12.88 10.38
C THR A 230 -16.26 12.59 11.05
N ARG A 231 -16.29 11.80 12.12
CA ARG A 231 -15.07 11.36 12.82
C ARG A 231 -14.13 10.55 11.92
N SER A 232 -14.68 9.71 11.04
CA SER A 232 -13.86 8.88 10.14
C SER A 232 -13.09 9.74 9.14
N TRP A 233 -13.73 10.75 8.56
CA TRP A 233 -13.08 11.70 7.67
C TRP A 233 -12.04 12.57 8.40
N HIS A 234 -12.37 13.08 9.59
CA HIS A 234 -11.42 13.83 10.40
C HIS A 234 -10.16 13.00 10.72
N ASN A 235 -10.33 11.75 11.17
CA ASN A 235 -9.22 10.85 11.46
C ASN A 235 -8.33 10.59 10.25
N TYR A 236 -8.92 10.45 9.06
CA TYR A 236 -8.19 10.31 7.80
C TYR A 236 -7.33 11.54 7.51
N MET A 237 -7.88 12.74 7.66
CA MET A 237 -7.11 13.98 7.47
C MET A 237 -5.96 14.12 8.49
N CYS A 238 -6.18 13.73 9.75
CA CYS A 238 -5.11 13.70 10.75
C CYS A 238 -4.02 12.67 10.40
N ASN A 239 -4.39 11.50 9.88
CA ASN A 239 -3.42 10.51 9.37
C ASN A 239 -2.57 11.07 8.24
N CYS A 240 -3.14 11.88 7.33
CA CYS A 240 -2.36 12.52 6.27
C CYS A 240 -1.27 13.45 6.82
N VAL A 241 -1.56 14.21 7.89
CA VAL A 241 -0.56 15.06 8.56
C VAL A 241 0.58 14.24 9.17
N ILE A 242 0.25 13.10 9.79
CA ILE A 242 1.26 12.21 10.36
C ILE A 242 2.13 11.58 9.27
N GLN A 243 1.54 11.18 8.15
CA GLN A 243 2.28 10.60 7.02
C GLN A 243 3.24 11.62 6.38
N ASP A 244 2.85 12.88 6.33
CA ASP A 244 3.71 13.97 5.87
C ASP A 244 4.92 14.16 6.81
N PHE A 245 4.68 14.14 8.12
CA PHE A 245 5.74 14.14 9.14
C PHE A 245 6.67 12.93 8.98
N GLN A 246 6.12 11.73 8.77
CA GLN A 246 6.90 10.51 8.57
C GLN A 246 7.86 10.61 7.40
N ALA A 247 7.35 11.07 6.25
CA ALA A 247 8.14 11.20 5.02
C ALA A 247 9.22 12.30 5.13
N SER A 248 8.97 13.32 5.96
CA SER A 248 9.84 14.49 6.07
C SER A 248 10.91 14.39 7.16
N VAL A 249 10.61 13.68 8.27
CA VAL A 249 11.42 13.74 9.50
C VAL A 249 12.11 12.43 9.84
N LEU A 250 11.45 11.29 9.59
CA LEU A 250 11.95 10.00 10.06
C LEU A 250 13.16 9.51 9.25
N GLN A 251 14.08 8.87 9.96
CA GLN A 251 15.28 8.28 9.37
C GLN A 251 15.60 6.97 10.08
N VAL A 252 16.01 5.95 9.34
CA VAL A 252 16.52 4.70 9.92
C VAL A 252 17.99 4.90 10.33
N SER A 253 18.30 4.51 11.56
CA SER A 253 19.69 4.43 12.04
C SER A 253 20.42 3.30 11.30
N ASP A 254 21.65 3.57 10.88
CA ASP A 254 22.50 2.58 10.22
C ASP A 254 22.80 1.41 11.17
N SER A 255 22.99 1.69 12.47
CA SER A 255 23.16 0.71 13.55
C SER A 255 21.92 0.47 14.38
N PRO A 256 21.88 -0.67 15.12
CA PRO A 256 20.98 -0.77 16.25
C PRO A 256 20.97 0.53 17.04
N TYR A 257 19.76 1.01 17.34
CA TYR A 257 19.59 2.31 17.96
C TYR A 257 20.38 2.40 19.26
N ASP A 258 21.20 3.44 19.37
CA ASP A 258 21.90 3.82 20.57
C ASP A 258 21.56 5.28 20.87
N GLU A 259 21.09 5.55 22.08
CA GLU A 259 20.61 6.88 22.48
C GLU A 259 21.74 7.93 22.48
N GLN A 260 22.98 7.53 22.81
CA GLN A 260 24.12 8.44 22.82
C GLN A 260 24.55 8.82 21.40
N VAL A 261 24.55 7.85 20.48
CA VAL A 261 24.85 8.09 19.07
C VAL A 261 23.73 8.93 18.43
N ALA A 262 22.48 8.60 18.71
CA ALA A 262 21.33 9.34 18.20
C ALA A 262 21.29 10.79 18.68
N ALA A 263 21.70 11.06 19.93
CA ALA A 263 21.79 12.41 20.48
C ALA A 263 22.87 13.29 19.82
N GLN A 264 23.86 12.68 19.14
CA GLN A 264 24.90 13.40 18.40
C GLN A 264 24.51 13.68 16.95
N MET A 265 23.42 13.08 16.47
CA MET A 265 22.95 13.29 15.10
C MET A 265 22.29 14.67 14.96
N PRO A 266 22.46 15.34 13.79
CA PRO A 266 21.78 16.61 13.53
C PRO A 266 20.27 16.49 13.67
N THR A 267 19.65 17.53 14.23
CA THR A 267 18.20 17.67 14.29
C THR A 267 17.61 17.96 12.90
N VAL A 268 16.32 17.68 12.74
CA VAL A 268 15.55 18.05 11.56
C VAL A 268 14.41 18.96 11.99
N HIS A 269 14.41 20.18 11.46
CA HIS A 269 13.33 21.13 11.69
C HIS A 269 12.07 20.71 10.93
N TYR A 270 10.91 20.75 11.59
CA TYR A 270 9.62 20.51 10.94
C TYR A 270 8.52 21.39 11.53
N GLU A 271 7.67 21.91 10.64
CA GLU A 271 6.51 22.73 10.98
C GLU A 271 5.21 22.01 10.63
N LEU A 272 4.35 21.81 11.62
CA LEU A 272 3.01 21.26 11.45
C LEU A 272 2.06 22.28 10.78
N PRO A 273 0.95 21.82 10.18
CA PRO A 273 -0.01 22.71 9.52
C PRO A 273 -0.54 23.85 10.39
N ASN A 274 -0.68 23.62 11.71
CA ASN A 274 -1.15 24.62 12.68
C ASN A 274 -0.09 25.67 13.07
N GLY A 275 1.14 25.55 12.58
CA GLY A 275 2.24 26.48 12.89
C GLY A 275 3.11 26.04 14.07
N TYR A 276 2.78 24.94 14.76
CA TYR A 276 3.73 24.35 15.72
C TYR A 276 4.97 23.91 14.97
N ASN A 277 6.15 24.32 15.44
CA ASN A 277 7.43 23.95 14.87
C ASN A 277 8.41 23.54 15.97
N CYS A 278 9.23 22.54 15.66
CA CYS A 278 10.20 21.97 16.59
C CYS A 278 11.35 21.34 15.79
N ASP A 279 12.55 21.37 16.35
CA ASP A 279 13.65 20.52 15.90
C ASP A 279 13.50 19.12 16.48
N PHE A 280 13.48 18.13 15.59
CA PHE A 280 13.38 16.72 15.96
C PHE A 280 14.76 16.07 15.98
N GLY A 281 15.13 15.49 17.12
CA GLY A 281 16.43 14.88 17.39
C GLY A 281 16.40 13.35 17.33
N ALA A 282 16.79 12.69 18.42
CA ALA A 282 16.92 11.24 18.52
C ALA A 282 15.60 10.48 18.28
N GLU A 283 14.46 11.09 18.62
CA GLU A 283 13.12 10.52 18.45
C GLU A 283 12.78 10.18 16.99
N ARG A 284 13.36 10.92 16.02
CA ARG A 284 13.16 10.65 14.59
C ARG A 284 13.81 9.36 14.10
N LEU A 285 14.81 8.87 14.85
CA LEU A 285 15.50 7.60 14.63
C LEU A 285 14.82 6.45 15.38
N LYS A 286 14.28 6.74 16.57
CA LYS A 286 13.65 5.76 17.46
C LYS A 286 12.37 5.15 16.87
N ILE A 287 11.54 5.93 16.20
CA ILE A 287 10.28 5.45 15.60
C ILE A 287 10.53 4.36 14.54
N PRO A 288 11.34 4.60 13.49
CA PRO A 288 11.60 3.59 12.47
C PRO A 288 12.50 2.45 12.96
N GLU A 289 13.23 2.61 14.07
CA GLU A 289 13.95 1.49 14.72
C GLU A 289 13.00 0.36 15.09
N GLY A 290 11.75 0.67 15.48
CA GLY A 290 10.74 -0.33 15.81
C GLY A 290 10.44 -1.30 14.66
N LEU A 291 10.77 -0.96 13.40
CA LEU A 291 10.68 -1.89 12.26
C LEU A 291 11.78 -2.95 12.30
N PHE A 292 12.97 -2.64 12.82
CA PHE A 292 14.14 -3.53 12.87
C PHE A 292 14.25 -4.24 14.21
N ASP A 293 14.03 -3.51 15.30
CA ASP A 293 14.02 -4.01 16.67
C ASP A 293 12.70 -3.64 17.37
N PRO A 294 11.73 -4.57 17.39
CA PRO A 294 10.42 -4.34 17.99
C PRO A 294 10.47 -4.23 19.52
N SER A 295 11.57 -4.63 20.17
CA SER A 295 11.70 -4.59 21.62
C SER A 295 11.68 -3.15 22.17
N ASN A 296 12.04 -2.18 21.34
CA ASN A 296 12.09 -0.76 21.69
C ASN A 296 10.81 0.01 21.35
N ALA A 297 9.81 -0.66 20.76
CA ALA A 297 8.57 -0.05 20.32
C ALA A 297 7.55 0.08 21.46
N LYS A 298 6.91 1.24 21.56
CA LYS A 298 5.89 1.52 22.58
C LYS A 298 4.57 0.82 22.23
N GLY A 299 3.82 0.40 23.25
CA GLY A 299 2.50 -0.21 23.07
C GLY A 299 2.49 -1.64 22.54
N LEU A 300 3.65 -2.24 22.23
CA LEU A 300 3.76 -3.65 21.85
C LEU A 300 3.99 -4.54 23.07
N SER A 301 2.90 -5.13 23.57
CA SER A 301 2.94 -6.14 24.63
C SER A 301 3.13 -7.54 24.02
N GLY A 302 4.37 -8.01 23.90
CA GLY A 302 4.69 -9.40 23.55
C GLY A 302 5.87 -9.55 22.59
N ASN A 303 6.80 -10.46 22.93
CA ASN A 303 8.03 -10.78 22.19
C ASN A 303 7.82 -11.50 20.84
N THR A 304 6.65 -11.41 20.20
CA THR A 304 6.31 -12.25 19.03
C THR A 304 6.44 -11.53 17.69
N MET A 305 6.65 -10.22 17.67
CA MET A 305 6.78 -9.47 16.42
C MET A 305 8.20 -9.58 15.86
N LEU A 306 8.31 -9.85 14.56
CA LEU A 306 9.59 -9.97 13.87
C LEU A 306 9.95 -8.65 13.22
N GLY A 307 11.14 -8.14 13.51
CA GLY A 307 11.73 -7.03 12.76
C GLY A 307 12.09 -7.42 11.32
N VAL A 308 12.29 -6.44 10.45
CA VAL A 308 12.47 -6.65 9.00
C VAL A 308 13.56 -7.67 8.66
N GLY A 309 14.74 -7.57 9.30
CA GLY A 309 15.83 -8.53 9.06
C GLY A 309 15.48 -9.95 9.50
N HIS A 310 14.76 -10.12 10.61
CA HIS A 310 14.27 -11.42 11.07
C HIS A 310 13.18 -12.00 10.16
N VAL A 311 12.30 -11.15 9.61
CA VAL A 311 11.29 -11.57 8.62
C VAL A 311 11.96 -12.22 7.41
N VAL A 312 13.03 -11.62 6.89
CA VAL A 312 13.82 -12.16 5.77
C VAL A 312 14.50 -13.48 6.13
N THR A 313 15.26 -13.53 7.23
CA THR A 313 16.04 -14.73 7.58
C THR A 313 15.14 -15.91 7.96
N THR A 314 13.99 -15.64 8.59
CA THR A 314 12.99 -16.67 8.92
C THR A 314 12.37 -17.23 7.63
N SER A 315 12.01 -16.37 6.68
CA SER A 315 11.44 -16.78 5.39
C SER A 315 12.39 -17.70 4.61
N VAL A 316 13.67 -17.34 4.53
CA VAL A 316 14.69 -18.18 3.90
C VAL A 316 14.96 -19.45 4.70
N GLY A 317 14.93 -19.39 6.04
CA GLY A 317 15.11 -20.55 6.91
C GLY A 317 14.00 -21.60 6.81
N MET A 318 12.77 -21.19 6.45
CA MET A 318 11.63 -22.08 6.20
C MET A 318 11.68 -22.75 4.80
N CYS A 319 12.60 -22.32 3.94
CA CYS A 319 12.82 -22.88 2.61
C CYS A 319 13.85 -24.02 2.63
N ASP A 320 13.79 -24.91 1.64
CA ASP A 320 14.75 -26.01 1.47
C ASP A 320 16.18 -25.48 1.30
N ILE A 321 17.16 -26.22 1.81
CA ILE A 321 18.55 -25.73 1.87
C ILE A 321 19.13 -25.40 0.50
N ASP A 322 18.73 -26.14 -0.54
CA ASP A 322 19.27 -26.00 -1.90
C ASP A 322 18.84 -24.70 -2.60
N ILE A 323 17.69 -24.14 -2.21
CA ILE A 323 17.17 -22.89 -2.79
C ILE A 323 17.64 -21.63 -2.05
N ARG A 324 18.07 -21.75 -0.78
CA ARG A 324 18.49 -20.61 0.05
C ARG A 324 19.60 -19.75 -0.58
N PRO A 325 20.64 -20.31 -1.24
CA PRO A 325 21.64 -19.50 -1.93
C PRO A 325 21.03 -18.60 -3.02
N GLY A 326 20.03 -19.10 -3.76
CA GLY A 326 19.29 -18.32 -4.75
C GLY A 326 18.46 -17.20 -4.12
N LEU A 327 17.82 -17.47 -2.99
CA LEU A 327 17.02 -16.48 -2.25
C LEU A 327 17.87 -15.34 -1.69
N TYR A 328 18.99 -15.65 -1.01
CA TYR A 328 19.92 -14.63 -0.51
C TYR A 328 20.63 -13.89 -1.65
N GLY A 329 20.91 -14.58 -2.76
CA GLY A 329 21.53 -14.02 -3.95
C GLY A 329 20.64 -13.06 -4.75
N SER A 330 19.38 -12.87 -4.36
CA SER A 330 18.43 -11.95 -4.99
C SER A 330 17.32 -11.53 -4.02
N VAL A 331 17.66 -10.70 -3.02
CA VAL A 331 16.67 -10.12 -2.10
C VAL A 331 16.16 -8.81 -2.69
N VAL A 332 14.96 -8.82 -3.28
CA VAL A 332 14.29 -7.65 -3.87
C VAL A 332 13.54 -6.89 -2.78
N VAL A 333 13.82 -5.59 -2.64
CA VAL A 333 13.23 -4.70 -1.64
C VAL A 333 12.24 -3.75 -2.31
N THR A 334 10.98 -3.78 -1.86
CA THR A 334 9.86 -3.00 -2.41
C THR A 334 8.95 -2.49 -1.28
N GLY A 335 8.04 -1.56 -1.61
CA GLY A 335 7.06 -1.03 -0.67
C GLY A 335 7.41 0.35 -0.13
N GLY A 336 6.38 1.08 0.31
CA GLY A 336 6.48 2.51 0.65
C GLY A 336 7.46 2.82 1.79
N ASN A 337 7.52 2.00 2.83
CA ASN A 337 8.40 2.29 3.98
C ASN A 337 9.88 2.08 3.64
N THR A 338 10.18 1.33 2.57
CA THR A 338 11.57 1.13 2.14
C THR A 338 12.22 2.39 1.57
N LEU A 339 11.42 3.43 1.35
CA LEU A 339 11.84 4.76 0.92
C LEU A 339 12.34 5.64 2.07
N ILE A 340 12.14 5.22 3.32
CA ILE A 340 12.69 5.93 4.48
C ILE A 340 14.22 5.94 4.36
N GLN A 341 14.82 7.10 4.60
CA GLN A 341 16.27 7.26 4.50
C GLN A 341 16.99 6.27 5.42
N GLY A 342 18.01 5.58 4.89
CA GLY A 342 18.82 4.59 5.62
C GLY A 342 18.22 3.19 5.73
N PHE A 343 16.95 2.98 5.30
CA PHE A 343 16.28 1.68 5.43
C PHE A 343 17.06 0.54 4.74
N THR A 344 17.47 0.76 3.48
CA THR A 344 18.19 -0.24 2.67
C THR A 344 19.59 -0.52 3.21
N ASP A 345 20.29 0.51 3.68
CA ASP A 345 21.66 0.38 4.20
C ASP A 345 21.67 -0.42 5.51
N ARG A 346 20.76 -0.08 6.43
CA ARG A 346 20.55 -0.81 7.69
C ARG A 346 20.18 -2.26 7.41
N LEU A 347 19.22 -2.50 6.52
CA LEU A 347 18.79 -3.84 6.15
C LEU A 347 19.95 -4.65 5.54
N ASN A 348 20.70 -4.07 4.61
CA ASN A 348 21.84 -4.74 3.99
C ASN A 348 22.88 -5.16 5.04
N ARG A 349 23.17 -4.28 6.00
CA ARG A 349 24.12 -4.58 7.08
C ARG A 349 23.64 -5.68 8.00
N GLU A 350 22.39 -5.61 8.44
CA GLU A 350 21.81 -6.63 9.32
C GLU A 350 21.75 -8.00 8.63
N LEU A 351 21.33 -8.04 7.37
CA LEU A 351 21.32 -9.28 6.59
C LEU A 351 22.72 -9.80 6.32
N SER A 352 23.71 -8.94 6.07
CA SER A 352 25.10 -9.36 5.85
C SER A 352 25.68 -10.08 7.08
N GLN A 353 25.27 -9.67 8.29
CA GLN A 353 25.68 -10.32 9.54
C GLN A 353 24.93 -11.64 9.79
N LYS A 354 23.67 -11.74 9.38
CA LYS A 354 22.82 -12.93 9.60
C LYS A 354 22.93 -13.98 8.50
N THR A 355 23.41 -13.61 7.31
CA THR A 355 23.55 -14.52 6.17
C THR A 355 24.73 -15.47 6.44
N PRO A 356 24.56 -16.80 6.28
CA PRO A 356 25.67 -17.74 6.43
C PRO A 356 26.84 -17.39 5.50
N PRO A 357 28.11 -17.49 5.96
CA PRO A 357 29.27 -17.15 5.13
C PRO A 357 29.41 -17.94 3.82
N SER A 358 28.77 -19.11 3.74
CA SER A 358 28.71 -19.94 2.53
C SER A 358 27.75 -19.40 1.45
N MET A 359 26.91 -18.41 1.79
CA MET A 359 25.91 -17.83 0.88
C MET A 359 26.26 -16.36 0.61
N ARG A 360 26.07 -15.93 -0.64
CA ARG A 360 26.31 -14.54 -1.04
C ARG A 360 25.00 -13.76 -0.96
N LEU A 361 24.93 -12.78 -0.06
CA LEU A 361 23.83 -11.82 -0.03
C LEU A 361 23.94 -10.83 -1.21
N LYS A 362 22.83 -10.60 -1.89
CA LYS A 362 22.66 -9.49 -2.84
C LYS A 362 21.30 -8.83 -2.62
N LEU A 363 21.34 -7.63 -2.04
CA LEU A 363 20.17 -6.77 -1.93
C LEU A 363 19.93 -6.04 -3.25
N ILE A 364 18.69 -6.05 -3.73
CA ILE A 364 18.23 -5.38 -4.94
C ILE A 364 17.18 -4.36 -4.51
N ALA A 365 17.57 -3.10 -4.46
CA ALA A 365 16.70 -1.98 -4.18
C ALA A 365 16.90 -0.94 -5.27
N ASN A 366 15.87 -0.70 -6.09
CA ASN A 366 15.96 0.27 -7.17
C ASN A 366 16.05 1.70 -6.62
N ASN A 367 16.86 2.53 -7.24
CA ASN A 367 17.14 3.87 -6.73
C ASN A 367 15.96 4.83 -6.93
N THR A 368 15.08 4.56 -7.88
CA THR A 368 13.91 5.42 -8.11
C THR A 368 12.77 5.07 -7.16
N THR A 369 12.09 6.11 -6.66
CA THR A 369 10.91 5.98 -5.81
C THR A 369 9.78 5.23 -6.52
N VAL A 370 9.64 5.45 -7.82
CA VAL A 370 8.61 4.85 -8.69
C VAL A 370 8.79 3.34 -8.73
N GLU A 371 9.99 2.84 -9.01
CA GLU A 371 10.23 1.40 -9.13
C GLU A 371 10.04 0.65 -7.81
N ARG A 372 10.43 1.25 -6.68
CA ARG A 372 10.21 0.62 -5.35
C ARG A 372 8.76 0.71 -4.87
N ARG A 373 8.05 1.79 -5.19
CA ARG A 373 6.65 1.97 -4.78
C ARG A 373 5.68 1.20 -5.67
N PHE A 374 6.00 1.06 -6.96
CA PHE A 374 5.13 0.50 -8.00
C PHE A 374 5.64 -0.82 -8.58
N SER A 375 6.63 -1.47 -7.95
CA SER A 375 7.29 -2.69 -8.44
C SER A 375 6.30 -3.76 -8.93
N ALA A 376 5.25 -4.04 -8.14
CA ALA A 376 4.22 -5.01 -8.51
C ALA A 376 3.39 -4.57 -9.73
N TRP A 377 3.08 -3.28 -9.85
CA TRP A 377 2.39 -2.74 -11.01
C TRP A 377 3.27 -2.81 -12.27
N ILE A 378 4.54 -2.43 -12.17
CA ILE A 378 5.52 -2.51 -13.28
C ILE A 378 5.67 -3.96 -13.73
N GLY A 379 5.82 -4.90 -12.79
CA GLY A 379 5.87 -6.33 -13.11
C GLY A 379 4.61 -6.83 -13.82
N GLY A 380 3.43 -6.34 -13.41
CA GLY A 380 2.16 -6.58 -14.10
C GLY A 380 2.10 -5.96 -15.50
N SER A 381 2.59 -4.74 -15.67
CA SER A 381 2.69 -4.04 -16.96
C SER A 381 3.53 -4.82 -17.96
N ILE A 382 4.74 -5.23 -17.54
CA ILE A 382 5.64 -6.05 -18.36
C ILE A 382 4.98 -7.39 -18.68
N LEU A 383 4.48 -8.11 -17.67
CA LEU A 383 3.91 -9.45 -17.85
C LEU A 383 2.68 -9.44 -18.77
N ALA A 384 1.81 -8.44 -18.63
CA ALA A 384 0.62 -8.29 -19.46
C ALA A 384 0.93 -7.88 -20.91
N SER A 385 2.08 -7.23 -21.17
CA SER A 385 2.52 -6.91 -22.54
C SER A 385 3.16 -8.09 -23.28
N LEU A 386 3.51 -9.17 -22.60
CA LEU A 386 4.16 -10.33 -23.23
C LEU A 386 3.13 -11.24 -23.91
N GLY A 387 3.21 -11.36 -25.23
CA GLY A 387 2.33 -12.22 -26.04
C GLY A 387 2.35 -13.70 -25.61
N THR A 388 3.50 -14.20 -25.13
CA THR A 388 3.63 -15.57 -24.61
C THR A 388 2.78 -15.83 -23.37
N PHE A 389 2.46 -14.77 -22.60
CA PHE A 389 1.67 -14.89 -21.38
C PHE A 389 0.16 -14.90 -21.64
N GLN A 390 -0.30 -14.58 -22.86
CA GLN A 390 -1.73 -14.55 -23.21
C GLN A 390 -2.44 -15.88 -22.95
N GLN A 391 -1.75 -17.02 -23.08
CA GLN A 391 -2.32 -18.34 -22.84
C GLN A 391 -2.74 -18.58 -21.37
N MET A 392 -2.14 -17.83 -20.44
CA MET A 392 -2.42 -17.90 -19.01
C MET A 392 -3.69 -17.14 -18.61
N TRP A 393 -4.18 -16.25 -19.48
CA TRP A 393 -5.41 -15.50 -19.21
C TRP A 393 -6.61 -16.44 -19.19
N ILE A 394 -7.56 -16.13 -18.32
CA ILE A 394 -8.86 -16.80 -18.27
C ILE A 394 -9.74 -16.04 -19.26
N SER A 395 -10.19 -16.70 -20.31
CA SER A 395 -11.15 -16.10 -21.25
C SER A 395 -12.58 -16.23 -20.71
N LYS A 396 -13.48 -15.39 -21.21
CA LYS A 396 -14.91 -15.51 -20.89
C LYS A 396 -15.47 -16.89 -21.25
N GLN A 397 -15.04 -17.47 -22.38
CA GLN A 397 -15.44 -18.81 -22.79
C GLN A 397 -14.97 -19.86 -21.76
N GLU A 398 -13.72 -19.79 -21.30
CA GLU A 398 -13.21 -20.71 -20.27
C GLU A 398 -13.94 -20.56 -18.94
N TYR A 399 -14.37 -19.35 -18.60
CA TYR A 399 -15.22 -19.08 -17.43
C TYR A 399 -16.62 -19.69 -17.59
N GLU A 400 -17.26 -19.55 -18.75
CA GLU A 400 -18.58 -20.12 -19.03
C GLU A 400 -18.57 -21.65 -18.97
N GLU A 401 -17.47 -22.29 -19.42
CA GLU A 401 -17.31 -23.74 -19.40
C GLU A 401 -16.87 -24.29 -18.02
N GLY A 402 -15.92 -23.61 -17.36
CA GLY A 402 -15.26 -24.10 -16.14
C GLY A 402 -15.74 -23.45 -14.83
N GLY A 403 -16.58 -22.42 -14.92
CA GLY A 403 -17.02 -21.59 -13.80
C GLY A 403 -15.88 -20.85 -13.10
N LYS A 404 -16.18 -20.24 -11.96
CA LYS A 404 -15.22 -19.42 -11.17
C LYS A 404 -13.99 -20.16 -10.63
N GLN A 405 -14.00 -21.48 -10.61
CA GLN A 405 -12.86 -22.29 -10.12
C GLN A 405 -11.67 -22.29 -11.10
N CYS A 406 -11.87 -21.85 -12.35
CA CYS A 406 -10.80 -21.69 -13.34
C CYS A 406 -9.63 -20.83 -12.83
N VAL A 407 -9.90 -19.89 -11.91
CA VAL A 407 -8.90 -19.01 -11.31
C VAL A 407 -7.85 -19.77 -10.50
N ASP A 408 -8.23 -20.85 -9.80
CA ASP A 408 -7.27 -21.62 -9.02
C ASP A 408 -6.35 -22.46 -9.91
N ARG A 409 -6.83 -22.88 -11.09
CA ARG A 409 -6.06 -23.65 -12.06
C ARG A 409 -5.08 -22.78 -12.83
N LYS A 410 -5.50 -21.60 -13.31
CA LYS A 410 -4.68 -20.72 -14.16
C LYS A 410 -3.81 -19.74 -13.38
N CYS A 411 -4.17 -19.40 -12.15
CA CYS A 411 -3.47 -18.41 -11.34
C CYS A 411 -3.03 -19.04 -10.00
N PRO A 412 -2.01 -19.91 -9.95
CA PRO A 412 -1.64 -20.62 -8.71
C PRO A 412 -1.05 -19.75 -7.59
#